data_AF-A0A521KVJ5-F1
#
_entry.id   AF-A0A521KVJ5-F1
#
_cell.length_a   1.000
_cell.length_b   1.000
_cell.length_c   1.000
_cell.angle_alpha   90.00
_cell.angle_beta   90.00
_cell.angle_gamma   90.00
#
_symmetry.space_group_name_H-M   'P 1'
#
loop_
_entity.id
_entity.type
_entity.pdbx_description
1 polymer ?
#
loop_
_entity_poly.entity_id
_entity_poly.type
_entity_poly.pdbx_seq_one_letter_code
_entity_poly.pdbx_strand_id
1 'polypeptide(L)'
;MRAARSRSRPPRCTSSARAARSPAAASRRRRCAPRSRRACTRCSPARPRRPTVRALRSRARRRREPWSLPIAACRPPMPSAAMLRGALRGADEREILSSTPSYPVVTRMQPLHTFSPEPWRARFPICANTNYLVSHSLGAMPAAVYDKLRAFADQWATRGVRAWGEGWWSAPVDVGNVLAKVLNAPPDSVVMHQNVSLIEALVASSLDFSGPRNKVVYTDQNFPTVMYVWQGFEKLGAKIHVVKSEDGVTVPTERLLEAIDEQTLIVPISHVFYKSSYLQDAAAICARAREVGALVLLDTYQSLGTVPVDVQALGVDMVCGGSVKWLCGGPGAG
;
A
#
# COMPACT_ATOMS: atom_id res chain seq x y z
N MET A 1 -61.08 -2.16 10.79
CA MET A 1 -61.68 -0.84 10.45
C MET A 1 -60.64 -0.08 9.61
N ARG A 2 -60.80 -0.01 8.28
CA ARG A 2 -61.33 1.15 7.50
C ARG A 2 -60.47 2.42 7.69
N ALA A 3 -60.00 3.15 6.68
CA ALA A 3 -60.23 3.10 5.24
C ALA A 3 -59.15 3.92 4.49
N ALA A 4 -59.04 3.62 3.21
CA ALA A 4 -58.25 4.30 2.17
C ALA A 4 -58.96 5.56 1.60
N ARG A 5 -58.26 6.22 0.65
CA ARG A 5 -58.67 7.20 -0.40
C ARG A 5 -58.21 8.65 -0.11
N SER A 6 -57.80 9.48 -1.07
CA SER A 6 -57.68 9.36 -2.54
C SER A 6 -56.89 10.55 -3.12
N ARG A 7 -56.40 10.34 -4.34
CA ARG A 7 -55.70 11.24 -5.28
C ARG A 7 -56.43 12.56 -5.59
N SER A 8 -55.67 13.61 -5.94
CA SER A 8 -55.97 14.49 -7.08
C SER A 8 -54.79 15.43 -7.46
N ARG A 9 -54.36 15.31 -8.72
CA ARG A 9 -53.66 16.31 -9.58
C ARG A 9 -54.69 16.69 -10.68
N PRO A 10 -54.52 17.69 -11.59
CA PRO A 10 -53.54 18.79 -11.75
C PRO A 10 -54.31 20.14 -12.03
N PRO A 11 -53.84 21.18 -12.78
CA PRO A 11 -53.45 21.12 -14.21
C PRO A 11 -52.17 21.89 -14.60
N ARG A 12 -51.66 21.56 -15.79
CA ARG A 12 -50.67 22.33 -16.57
C ARG A 12 -51.39 23.49 -17.28
N CYS A 13 -50.73 24.64 -17.40
CA CYS A 13 -51.13 25.69 -18.33
C CYS A 13 -50.00 25.98 -19.33
N THR A 14 -50.36 25.95 -20.60
CA THR A 14 -49.58 26.27 -21.80
C THR A 14 -49.87 27.70 -22.23
N SER A 15 -48.85 28.47 -22.64
CA SER A 15 -48.91 29.33 -23.85
C SER A 15 -47.67 30.19 -24.04
N SER A 16 -47.22 30.21 -25.29
CA SER A 16 -46.25 31.09 -25.95
C SER A 16 -46.68 32.56 -26.05
N ALA A 17 -45.74 33.52 -26.09
CA ALA A 17 -45.55 34.46 -27.22
C ALA A 17 -44.55 35.64 -26.94
N ARG A 18 -43.53 35.69 -27.81
CA ARG A 18 -42.83 36.81 -28.49
C ARG A 18 -42.89 38.29 -27.99
N ALA A 19 -41.66 38.85 -27.91
CA ALA A 19 -41.08 40.00 -28.65
C ALA A 19 -41.15 41.46 -28.12
N ALA A 20 -39.96 42.07 -27.93
CA ALA A 20 -39.51 43.44 -28.37
C ALA A 20 -38.10 43.73 -27.76
N ARG A 21 -36.96 43.63 -28.48
CA ARG A 21 -36.21 44.63 -29.30
C ARG A 21 -35.90 46.02 -28.66
N SER A 22 -34.65 46.17 -28.17
CA SER A 22 -33.58 47.21 -28.39
C SER A 22 -33.87 48.72 -28.15
N PRO A 23 -32.86 49.64 -28.00
CA PRO A 23 -31.43 49.58 -28.44
C PRO A 23 -30.36 50.23 -27.49
N ALA A 24 -29.14 50.33 -28.05
CA ALA A 24 -27.81 50.64 -27.52
C ALA A 24 -27.43 52.14 -27.32
N ALA A 25 -26.30 52.37 -26.62
CA ALA A 25 -25.33 53.48 -26.81
C ALA A 25 -24.02 53.14 -26.03
N ALA A 26 -22.83 52.88 -26.61
CA ALA A 26 -21.91 53.66 -27.46
C ALA A 26 -21.06 54.74 -26.75
N SER A 27 -19.83 54.35 -26.39
CA SER A 27 -18.55 55.09 -26.50
C SER A 27 -18.25 56.35 -25.67
N ARG A 28 -17.03 56.43 -25.11
CA ARG A 28 -16.01 57.45 -25.48
C ARG A 28 -14.64 57.21 -24.81
N ARG A 29 -13.60 57.30 -25.64
CA ARG A 29 -12.17 57.35 -25.29
C ARG A 29 -11.80 58.71 -24.70
N ARG A 30 -10.82 58.75 -23.79
CA ARG A 30 -9.88 59.90 -23.67
C ARG A 30 -8.46 59.41 -23.35
N ARG A 31 -7.51 59.84 -24.20
CA ARG A 31 -6.06 59.88 -23.95
C ARG A 31 -5.72 61.24 -23.36
N CYS A 32 -4.80 61.30 -22.40
CA CYS A 32 -3.91 62.44 -22.15
C CYS A 32 -2.61 61.91 -21.51
N ALA A 33 -1.47 62.42 -22.00
CA ALA A 33 -0.13 62.30 -21.43
C ALA A 33 0.38 63.73 -21.10
N PRO A 34 1.65 63.95 -20.71
CA PRO A 34 2.29 63.67 -19.42
C PRO A 34 2.76 64.97 -18.72
N ARG A 35 3.11 64.95 -17.42
CA ARG A 35 3.82 66.08 -16.78
C ARG A 35 5.00 65.65 -15.88
N SER A 36 6.15 66.19 -16.28
CA SER A 36 7.44 66.48 -15.64
C SER A 36 7.67 66.19 -14.15
N ARG A 37 8.82 65.55 -13.88
CA ARG A 37 9.51 65.47 -12.58
C ARG A 37 10.52 66.61 -12.42
N ARG A 38 10.61 67.19 -11.22
CA ARG A 38 11.82 67.87 -10.67
C ARG A 38 12.49 66.95 -9.63
N ALA A 39 13.77 67.21 -9.38
CA ALA A 39 14.81 66.27 -8.96
C ALA A 39 15.21 66.32 -7.46
N CYS A 40 16.20 65.47 -7.11
CA CYS A 40 17.00 65.32 -5.88
C CYS A 40 16.38 64.47 -4.75
N THR A 41 17.06 63.54 -4.06
CA THR A 41 18.50 63.20 -3.93
C THR A 41 18.64 61.79 -3.30
N ARG A 42 19.72 61.07 -3.69
CA ARG A 42 20.50 60.03 -2.96
C ARG A 42 19.81 59.04 -2.00
N CYS A 43 19.83 57.75 -2.37
CA CYS A 43 20.54 56.63 -1.71
C CYS A 43 19.91 55.28 -2.11
N SER A 44 20.67 54.45 -2.85
CA SER A 44 20.30 53.08 -3.21
C SER A 44 20.60 52.10 -2.06
N PRO A 45 19.81 51.01 -1.94
CA PRO A 45 20.39 49.69 -2.21
C PRO A 45 19.60 48.92 -3.27
N ALA A 46 20.33 48.18 -4.10
CA ALA A 46 19.81 47.43 -5.24
C ALA A 46 18.96 46.22 -4.81
N ARG A 47 17.74 46.12 -5.35
CA ARG A 47 16.95 44.87 -5.40
C ARG A 47 17.44 44.00 -6.58
N PRO A 48 17.61 42.68 -6.43
CA PRO A 48 18.01 41.82 -7.54
C PRO A 48 16.87 41.66 -8.55
N ARG A 49 17.17 41.87 -9.84
CA ARG A 49 16.25 41.62 -10.97
C ARG A 49 16.22 40.11 -11.30
N ARG A 50 15.02 39.56 -11.46
CA ARG A 50 14.79 38.20 -12.01
C ARG A 50 15.29 38.14 -13.46
N PRO A 51 16.01 37.09 -13.88
CA PRO A 51 16.45 36.98 -15.27
C PRO A 51 15.32 36.53 -16.20
N THR A 52 15.24 37.17 -17.36
CA THR A 52 14.35 36.81 -18.47
C THR A 52 14.82 35.54 -19.19
N VAL A 53 13.84 34.77 -19.69
CA VAL A 53 13.92 33.43 -20.32
C VAL A 53 14.93 33.28 -21.49
N ARG A 54 15.54 34.37 -21.96
CA ARG A 54 16.52 34.36 -23.06
C ARG A 54 17.98 34.12 -22.61
N ALA A 55 18.30 34.22 -21.32
CA ALA A 55 19.67 34.02 -20.79
C ALA A 55 20.01 32.56 -20.40
N LEU A 56 19.04 31.64 -20.45
CA LEU A 56 19.25 30.21 -20.11
C LEU A 56 19.64 29.33 -21.30
N ARG A 57 19.69 29.88 -22.53
CA ARG A 57 19.95 29.09 -23.75
C ARG A 57 21.40 29.03 -24.22
N SER A 58 22.33 29.78 -23.63
CA SER A 58 23.74 29.79 -24.06
C SER A 58 24.71 29.05 -23.13
N ARG A 59 24.25 28.46 -22.00
CA ARG A 59 25.08 27.62 -21.13
C ARG A 59 24.82 26.10 -21.23
N ALA A 60 23.89 25.67 -22.09
CA ALA A 60 23.54 24.25 -22.27
C ALA A 60 24.18 23.58 -23.51
N ARG A 61 25.35 24.06 -23.95
CA ARG A 61 26.15 23.40 -25.00
C ARG A 61 27.60 23.30 -24.54
N ARG A 62 27.92 22.27 -23.75
CA ARG A 62 29.22 21.58 -23.70
C ARG A 62 29.08 20.32 -22.82
N ARG A 63 29.53 19.19 -23.36
CA ARG A 63 29.62 17.82 -22.81
C ARG A 63 28.29 17.08 -22.57
N ARG A 64 27.79 16.45 -23.63
CA ARG A 64 27.08 15.16 -23.53
C ARG A 64 28.09 14.08 -23.91
N GLU A 65 28.62 13.37 -22.93
CA GLU A 65 29.20 12.05 -23.16
C GLU A 65 28.14 11.00 -22.84
N PRO A 66 28.02 9.91 -23.63
CA PRO A 66 27.06 8.87 -23.36
C PRO A 66 27.57 7.97 -22.21
N TRP A 67 26.78 7.87 -21.15
CA TRP A 67 26.92 6.81 -20.17
C TRP A 67 26.52 5.48 -20.81
N SER A 68 27.49 4.82 -21.43
CA SER A 68 27.40 3.43 -21.86
C SER A 68 28.19 2.62 -20.84
N LEU A 69 27.50 2.00 -19.88
CA LEU A 69 28.09 0.94 -19.05
C LEU A 69 27.81 -0.40 -19.74
N PRO A 70 28.84 -1.23 -20.05
CA PRO A 70 28.61 -2.56 -20.56
C PRO A 70 28.04 -3.47 -19.47
N ILE A 71 26.94 -4.18 -19.77
CA ILE A 71 26.27 -5.19 -18.92
C ILE A 71 27.09 -6.50 -18.89
N ALA A 72 28.40 -6.43 -18.67
CA ALA A 72 29.27 -7.60 -18.73
C ALA A 72 30.43 -7.52 -17.75
N ALA A 73 30.16 -7.44 -16.45
CA ALA A 73 31.11 -7.80 -15.39
C ALA A 73 30.45 -7.74 -14.00
N CYS A 74 29.57 -8.70 -13.69
CA CYS A 74 29.21 -9.10 -12.32
C CYS A 74 28.30 -10.34 -12.39
N ARG A 75 28.88 -11.50 -12.73
CA ARG A 75 28.29 -12.80 -12.43
C ARG A 75 29.25 -13.51 -11.49
N PRO A 76 28.84 -13.93 -10.27
CA PRO A 76 29.63 -14.90 -9.53
C PRO A 76 29.68 -16.22 -10.33
N PRO A 77 30.78 -16.99 -10.25
CA PRO A 77 30.85 -18.27 -10.94
C PRO A 77 29.78 -19.23 -10.38
N MET A 78 28.95 -19.78 -11.25
CA MET A 78 28.07 -20.90 -10.91
C MET A 78 28.94 -22.14 -10.67
N PRO A 79 28.72 -22.90 -9.59
CA PRO A 79 29.43 -24.17 -9.40
C PRO A 79 29.06 -25.14 -10.53
N SER A 80 30.04 -25.90 -11.00
CA SER A 80 29.82 -26.87 -12.07
C SER A 80 28.84 -27.95 -11.60
N ALA A 81 28.10 -28.55 -12.53
CA ALA A 81 27.19 -29.66 -12.26
C ALA A 81 27.89 -30.91 -11.66
N ALA A 82 29.23 -30.93 -11.60
CA ALA A 82 30.00 -31.96 -10.91
C ALA A 82 30.10 -31.68 -9.38
N MET A 83 30.17 -30.41 -8.96
CA MET A 83 30.19 -30.03 -7.53
C MET A 83 28.85 -30.29 -6.84
N LEU A 84 27.72 -30.03 -7.53
CA LEU A 84 26.38 -30.32 -7.03
C LEU A 84 26.10 -31.83 -6.88
N ARG A 85 26.84 -32.69 -7.58
CA ARG A 85 26.72 -34.15 -7.47
C ARG A 85 27.58 -34.78 -6.37
N GLY A 86 28.56 -34.05 -5.83
CA GLY A 86 29.41 -34.51 -4.73
C GLY A 86 28.80 -34.27 -3.34
N ALA A 87 28.00 -33.21 -3.18
CA ALA A 87 27.41 -32.82 -1.89
C ALA A 87 26.18 -33.65 -1.47
N LEU A 88 25.69 -34.55 -2.32
CA LEU A 88 24.54 -35.43 -2.05
C LEU A 88 24.94 -36.89 -1.79
N ARG A 89 26.24 -37.18 -1.57
CA ARG A 89 26.71 -38.51 -1.16
C ARG A 89 27.27 -38.43 0.25
N GLY A 90 26.40 -38.49 1.26
CA GLY A 90 26.87 -38.55 2.64
C GLY A 90 25.87 -38.29 3.76
N ALA A 91 24.57 -38.25 3.49
CA ALA A 91 23.56 -38.24 4.55
C ALA A 91 22.53 -39.33 4.24
N ASP A 92 22.42 -40.31 5.13
CA ASP A 92 21.41 -41.36 5.08
C ASP A 92 20.04 -40.71 5.28
N GLU A 93 19.18 -40.76 4.25
CA GLU A 93 17.83 -40.14 4.25
C GLU A 93 16.97 -40.62 5.44
N ARG A 94 17.33 -41.75 6.07
CA ARG A 94 16.58 -42.32 7.20
C ARG A 94 16.84 -41.63 8.53
N GLU A 95 17.97 -40.96 8.71
CA GLU A 95 18.34 -40.40 10.02
C GLU A 95 17.72 -39.01 10.24
N ILE A 96 17.56 -38.21 9.18
CA ILE A 96 16.98 -36.85 9.21
C ILE A 96 15.46 -36.86 9.48
N LEU A 97 14.77 -37.95 9.12
CA LEU A 97 13.31 -38.08 9.30
C LEU A 97 12.89 -38.52 10.71
N SER A 98 13.83 -38.83 11.62
CA SER A 98 13.53 -39.44 12.91
C SER A 98 13.42 -38.47 14.10
N SER A 99 13.81 -37.20 13.94
CA SER A 99 13.96 -36.25 15.06
C SER A 99 13.12 -34.96 14.96
N THR A 100 12.16 -34.88 14.02
CA THR A 100 11.28 -33.70 13.90
C THR A 100 10.02 -33.87 14.75
N PRO A 101 9.61 -32.89 15.57
CA PRO A 101 8.37 -32.96 16.32
C PRO A 101 7.18 -33.13 15.36
N SER A 102 6.31 -34.06 15.72
CA SER A 102 5.15 -34.48 14.94
C SER A 102 4.12 -33.35 14.82
N TYR A 103 4.22 -32.55 13.76
CA TYR A 103 3.04 -31.88 13.21
C TYR A 103 2.11 -32.94 12.64
N PRO A 104 0.78 -32.81 12.77
CA PRO A 104 -0.14 -33.73 12.12
C PRO A 104 0.12 -33.64 10.61
N VAL A 105 0.78 -34.67 10.08
CA VAL A 105 0.88 -34.89 8.64
C VAL A 105 -0.56 -34.88 8.15
N VAL A 106 -0.91 -33.85 7.38
CA VAL A 106 -2.18 -33.76 6.65
C VAL A 106 -2.20 -34.94 5.68
N THR A 107 -2.66 -36.07 6.19
CA THR A 107 -2.73 -37.32 5.46
C THR A 107 -4.06 -37.28 4.73
N ARG A 108 -3.98 -37.25 3.39
CA ARG A 108 -5.00 -36.90 2.37
C ARG A 108 -5.11 -35.40 2.07
N MET A 109 -4.30 -34.97 1.09
CA MET A 109 -4.86 -34.07 0.07
C MET A 109 -6.08 -34.78 -0.50
N GLN A 110 -7.28 -34.28 -0.20
CA GLN A 110 -8.45 -34.58 -1.03
C GLN A 110 -8.05 -34.31 -2.49
N PRO A 111 -8.54 -35.08 -3.47
CA PRO A 111 -8.30 -34.74 -4.87
C PRO A 111 -8.71 -33.28 -5.02
N LEU A 112 -7.76 -32.40 -5.38
CA LEU A 112 -8.05 -31.01 -5.69
C LEU A 112 -9.20 -31.05 -6.69
N HIS A 113 -10.38 -30.64 -6.26
CA HIS A 113 -11.50 -30.42 -7.16
C HIS A 113 -10.97 -29.61 -8.34
N THR A 114 -10.91 -30.24 -9.52
CA THR A 114 -10.75 -29.67 -10.87
C THR A 114 -10.54 -28.15 -10.93
N PHE A 115 -9.44 -27.64 -10.36
CA PHE A 115 -9.16 -26.22 -10.39
C PHE A 115 -8.54 -25.93 -11.75
N SER A 116 -9.39 -25.50 -12.68
CA SER A 116 -8.97 -24.97 -13.97
C SER A 116 -8.64 -23.47 -13.77
N PRO A 117 -7.36 -23.07 -13.88
CA PRO A 117 -7.00 -21.65 -13.79
C PRO A 117 -7.41 -20.86 -15.05
N GLU A 118 -7.75 -21.53 -16.16
CA GLU A 118 -8.00 -20.90 -17.46
C GLU A 118 -9.07 -19.80 -17.42
N PRO A 119 -10.27 -19.99 -16.81
CA PRO A 119 -11.28 -18.93 -16.73
C PRO A 119 -10.78 -17.70 -15.96
N TRP A 120 -9.92 -17.90 -14.97
CA TRP A 120 -9.33 -16.80 -14.20
C TRP A 120 -8.23 -16.11 -14.97
N ARG A 121 -7.34 -16.85 -15.63
CA ARG A 121 -6.26 -16.32 -16.47
C ARG A 121 -6.78 -15.39 -17.56
N ALA A 122 -7.91 -15.72 -18.18
CA ALA A 122 -8.54 -14.88 -19.20
C ALA A 122 -8.95 -13.48 -18.69
N ARG A 123 -9.10 -13.30 -17.37
CA ARG A 123 -9.42 -12.00 -16.75
C ARG A 123 -8.21 -11.10 -16.59
N PHE A 124 -7.00 -11.59 -16.84
CA PHE A 124 -5.73 -10.88 -16.68
C PHE A 124 -5.02 -10.79 -18.03
N PRO A 125 -5.09 -9.65 -18.75
CA PRO A 125 -4.55 -9.53 -20.11
C PRO A 125 -3.07 -9.92 -20.25
N ILE A 126 -2.26 -9.66 -19.22
CA ILE A 126 -0.83 -9.99 -19.20
C ILE A 126 -0.57 -11.50 -19.33
N CYS A 127 -1.49 -12.35 -18.87
CA CYS A 127 -1.34 -13.80 -18.91
C CYS A 127 -1.45 -14.40 -20.32
N ALA A 128 -1.96 -13.66 -21.30
CA ALA A 128 -2.02 -14.11 -22.69
C ALA A 128 -0.62 -14.18 -23.33
N ASN A 129 0.29 -13.29 -22.92
CA ASN A 129 1.58 -13.08 -23.59
C ASN A 129 2.78 -13.25 -22.65
N THR A 130 2.56 -13.54 -21.37
CA THR A 130 3.62 -13.57 -20.35
C THR A 130 3.34 -14.61 -19.27
N ASN A 131 4.37 -15.37 -18.92
CA ASN A 131 4.40 -16.18 -17.71
C ASN A 131 4.70 -15.27 -16.51
N TYR A 132 3.65 -14.71 -15.90
CA TYR A 132 3.75 -13.72 -14.85
C TYR A 132 4.01 -14.38 -13.48
N LEU A 133 5.29 -14.54 -13.11
CA LEU A 133 5.72 -15.23 -11.89
C LEU A 133 6.21 -14.28 -10.79
N VAL A 134 5.56 -13.11 -10.66
CA VAL A 134 6.01 -12.02 -9.77
C VAL A 134 4.87 -11.32 -9.00
N SER A 135 3.75 -12.02 -8.80
CA SER A 135 2.56 -11.50 -8.09
C SER A 135 2.83 -11.06 -6.64
N HIS A 136 3.86 -11.62 -6.00
CA HIS A 136 4.31 -11.22 -4.66
C HIS A 136 4.89 -9.79 -4.59
N SER A 137 5.17 -9.17 -5.74
CA SER A 137 5.64 -7.80 -5.86
C SER A 137 4.52 -6.87 -6.32
N LEU A 138 3.84 -7.24 -7.40
CA LEU A 138 2.69 -6.55 -7.97
C LEU A 138 1.77 -7.60 -8.59
N GLY A 139 0.49 -7.60 -8.25
CA GLY A 139 -0.49 -8.51 -8.83
C GLY A 139 -0.76 -8.21 -10.29
N ALA A 140 -1.16 -9.23 -11.06
CA ALA A 140 -1.60 -9.04 -12.42
C ALA A 140 -2.86 -8.16 -12.44
N MET A 141 -2.89 -7.13 -13.29
CA MET A 141 -4.04 -6.22 -13.33
C MET A 141 -5.26 -6.90 -13.98
N PRO A 142 -6.44 -6.92 -13.32
CA PRO A 142 -7.68 -7.39 -13.93
C PRO A 142 -8.10 -6.52 -15.12
N ALA A 143 -8.66 -7.11 -16.17
CA ALA A 143 -9.12 -6.40 -17.38
C ALA A 143 -10.17 -5.32 -17.07
N ALA A 144 -11.02 -5.54 -16.06
CA ALA A 144 -12.07 -4.60 -15.64
C ALA A 144 -11.52 -3.28 -15.06
N VAL A 145 -10.23 -3.21 -14.71
CA VAL A 145 -9.61 -1.98 -14.16
C VAL A 145 -9.67 -0.84 -15.18
N TYR A 146 -9.54 -1.11 -16.48
CA TYR A 146 -9.66 -0.08 -17.52
C TYR A 146 -10.99 0.67 -17.45
N ASP A 147 -12.10 -0.07 -17.30
CA ASP A 147 -13.42 0.52 -17.22
C ASP A 147 -13.63 1.31 -15.93
N LYS A 148 -13.11 0.81 -14.80
CA LYS A 148 -13.18 1.51 -13.51
C LYS A 148 -12.40 2.82 -13.51
N LEU A 149 -11.18 2.83 -14.06
CA LEU A 149 -10.37 4.04 -14.17
C LEU A 149 -11.00 5.05 -15.13
N ARG A 150 -11.54 4.60 -16.26
CA ARG A 150 -12.29 5.47 -17.19
C ARG A 150 -13.51 6.08 -16.51
N ALA A 151 -14.32 5.28 -15.83
CA ALA A 151 -15.50 5.79 -15.11
C ALA A 151 -15.14 6.82 -14.03
N PHE A 152 -14.05 6.58 -13.28
CA PHE A 152 -13.54 7.54 -12.31
C PHE A 152 -13.13 8.87 -12.97
N ALA A 153 -12.38 8.81 -14.08
CA ALA A 153 -11.96 9.99 -14.83
C ALA A 153 -13.16 10.74 -15.45
N ASP A 154 -14.11 10.02 -16.04
CA ASP A 154 -15.31 10.59 -16.65
C ASP A 154 -16.19 11.28 -15.60
N GLN A 155 -16.35 10.68 -14.42
CA GLN A 155 -17.06 11.31 -13.30
C GLN A 155 -16.38 12.63 -12.91
N TRP A 156 -15.05 12.64 -12.82
CA TRP A 156 -14.33 13.88 -12.52
C TRP A 156 -14.53 14.94 -13.61
N ALA A 157 -14.36 14.56 -14.88
CA ALA A 157 -14.45 15.45 -16.03
C ALA A 157 -15.84 16.07 -16.20
N THR A 158 -16.90 15.34 -15.85
CA THR A 158 -18.29 15.76 -16.11
C THR A 158 -19.00 16.30 -14.86
N ARG A 159 -18.63 15.85 -13.66
CA ARG A 159 -19.30 16.22 -12.40
C ARG A 159 -18.51 17.23 -11.59
N GLY A 160 -17.17 17.23 -11.69
CA GLY A 160 -16.28 18.09 -10.91
C GLY A 160 -16.48 17.87 -9.41
N VAL A 161 -16.57 18.95 -8.63
CA VAL A 161 -16.76 18.90 -7.17
C VAL A 161 -17.99 18.11 -6.72
N ARG A 162 -19.03 17.98 -7.56
CA ARG A 162 -20.23 17.20 -7.22
C ARG A 162 -19.94 15.72 -7.03
N ALA A 163 -18.87 15.20 -7.63
CA ALA A 163 -18.44 13.81 -7.50
C ALA A 163 -18.28 13.38 -6.03
N TRP A 164 -17.88 14.30 -5.14
CA TRP A 164 -17.80 14.06 -3.68
C TRP A 164 -19.11 13.52 -3.11
N GLY A 165 -20.24 14.18 -3.39
CA GLY A 165 -21.57 13.75 -2.93
C GLY A 165 -22.17 12.61 -3.76
N GLU A 166 -21.53 12.21 -4.85
CA GLU A 166 -21.98 11.17 -5.78
C GLU A 166 -21.11 9.91 -5.65
N GLY A 167 -20.76 9.55 -4.42
CA GLY A 167 -20.09 8.29 -4.07
C GLY A 167 -18.59 8.40 -3.80
N TRP A 168 -17.87 9.46 -4.21
CA TRP A 168 -16.44 9.58 -3.87
C TRP A 168 -16.20 9.70 -2.37
N TRP A 169 -17.12 10.32 -1.62
CA TRP A 169 -17.01 10.43 -0.17
C TRP A 169 -17.12 9.07 0.54
N SER A 170 -17.98 8.17 0.06
CA SER A 170 -18.17 6.83 0.66
C SER A 170 -17.17 5.80 0.15
N ALA A 171 -16.57 6.02 -1.03
CA ALA A 171 -15.70 5.05 -1.69
C ALA A 171 -14.59 4.45 -0.80
N PRO A 172 -13.88 5.22 0.07
CA PRO A 172 -12.89 4.64 0.96
C PRO A 172 -13.48 3.62 1.95
N VAL A 173 -14.66 3.91 2.51
CA VAL A 173 -15.39 3.04 3.43
C VAL A 173 -15.93 1.81 2.69
N ASP A 174 -16.49 2.01 1.50
CA ASP A 174 -17.02 0.92 0.67
C ASP A 174 -15.93 -0.08 0.29
N VAL A 175 -14.75 0.41 -0.12
CA VAL A 175 -13.58 -0.43 -0.42
C VAL A 175 -13.04 -1.11 0.84
N GLY A 176 -12.94 -0.37 1.94
CA GLY A 176 -12.54 -0.92 3.25
C GLY A 176 -13.44 -2.09 3.67
N ASN A 177 -14.75 -1.95 3.53
CA ASN A 177 -15.74 -2.98 3.85
C ASN A 177 -15.68 -4.21 2.92
N VAL A 178 -15.21 -4.06 1.69
CA VAL A 178 -14.91 -5.21 0.82
C VAL A 178 -13.71 -5.98 1.37
N LEU A 179 -12.64 -5.29 1.76
CA LEU A 179 -11.45 -5.92 2.32
C LEU A 179 -11.72 -6.52 3.70
N ALA A 180 -12.48 -5.85 4.56
CA ALA A 180 -12.85 -6.35 5.90
C ALA A 180 -13.41 -7.78 5.84
N LYS A 181 -14.23 -8.09 4.82
CA LYS A 181 -14.76 -9.45 4.60
C LYS A 181 -13.67 -10.49 4.28
N VAL A 182 -12.59 -10.10 3.61
CA VAL A 182 -11.49 -10.99 3.21
C VAL A 182 -10.64 -11.41 4.40
N LEU A 183 -10.42 -10.50 5.37
CA LEU A 183 -9.66 -10.78 6.60
C LEU A 183 -10.54 -11.12 7.83
N ASN A 184 -11.86 -11.23 7.64
CA ASN A 184 -12.85 -11.36 8.71
C ASN A 184 -12.76 -10.25 9.78
N ALA A 185 -12.57 -8.99 9.36
CA ALA A 185 -12.59 -7.83 10.25
C ALA A 185 -14.02 -7.29 10.45
N PRO A 186 -14.27 -6.55 11.56
CA PRO A 186 -15.51 -5.83 11.76
C PRO A 186 -15.83 -4.87 10.59
N PRO A 187 -17.12 -4.60 10.31
CA PRO A 187 -17.47 -3.54 9.37
C PRO A 187 -16.95 -2.19 9.86
N ASP A 188 -16.62 -1.32 8.90
CA ASP A 188 -16.14 0.05 9.11
C ASP A 188 -14.81 0.16 9.88
N SER A 189 -14.05 -0.93 10.01
CA SER A 189 -12.77 -0.97 10.72
C SER A 189 -11.53 -0.99 9.80
N VAL A 190 -11.71 -0.91 8.49
CA VAL A 190 -10.62 -0.99 7.49
C VAL A 190 -10.63 0.27 6.63
N VAL A 191 -9.44 0.84 6.44
CA VAL A 191 -9.21 2.00 5.57
C VAL A 191 -7.98 1.77 4.70
N MET A 192 -8.02 2.26 3.46
CA MET A 192 -6.91 2.15 2.51
C MET A 192 -5.84 3.21 2.76
N HIS A 193 -4.58 2.82 2.63
CA HIS A 193 -3.41 3.71 2.62
C HIS A 193 -2.50 3.39 1.44
N GLN A 194 -1.43 4.17 1.22
CA GLN A 194 -0.65 4.02 -0.01
C GLN A 194 0.32 2.83 0.04
N ASN A 195 0.84 2.46 1.22
CA ASN A 195 1.79 1.36 1.40
C ASN A 195 2.00 1.02 2.89
N VAL A 196 2.60 -0.15 3.16
CA VAL A 196 2.98 -0.62 4.51
C VAL A 196 3.77 0.41 5.30
N SER A 197 4.79 1.05 4.70
CA SER A 197 5.68 1.97 5.43
C SER A 197 4.93 3.18 6.00
N LEU A 198 3.93 3.68 5.27
CA LEU A 198 3.08 4.76 5.77
C LEU A 198 2.15 4.27 6.89
N ILE A 199 1.59 3.07 6.76
CA ILE A 199 0.72 2.50 7.81
C ILE A 199 1.52 2.30 9.10
N GLU A 200 2.69 1.67 9.01
CA GLU A 200 3.63 1.49 10.13
C GLU A 200 3.99 2.82 10.79
N ALA A 201 4.31 3.85 9.98
CA ALA A 201 4.66 5.16 10.50
C ALA A 201 3.47 5.87 11.18
N LEU A 202 2.26 5.71 10.65
CA LEU A 202 1.04 6.25 11.27
C LEU A 202 0.78 5.61 12.63
N VAL A 203 0.86 4.27 12.70
CA VAL A 203 0.70 3.54 13.97
C VAL A 203 1.79 3.97 14.95
N ALA A 204 3.06 3.90 14.56
CA ALA A 204 4.18 4.28 15.42
C ALA A 204 4.08 5.74 15.90
N SER A 205 3.60 6.67 15.06
CA SER A 205 3.42 8.08 15.44
C SER A 205 2.31 8.32 16.47
N SER A 206 1.43 7.34 16.67
CA SER A 206 0.33 7.40 17.63
C SER A 206 0.71 6.82 19.01
N LEU A 207 1.92 6.28 19.15
CA LEU A 207 2.41 5.66 20.37
C LEU A 207 3.29 6.61 21.19
N ASP A 208 3.25 6.46 22.52
CA ASP A 208 4.12 7.17 23.45
C ASP A 208 5.27 6.26 23.91
N PHE A 209 6.50 6.64 23.56
CA PHE A 209 7.73 5.90 23.90
C PHE A 209 8.45 6.47 25.13
N SER A 210 7.90 7.49 25.79
CA SER A 210 8.48 8.09 27.00
C SER A 210 8.19 7.29 28.28
N GLY A 211 7.18 6.40 28.22
CA GLY A 211 6.77 5.55 29.34
C GLY A 211 7.68 4.34 29.58
N PRO A 212 7.37 3.53 30.64
CA PRO A 212 8.14 2.33 30.97
C PRO A 212 8.01 1.21 29.93
N ARG A 213 6.93 1.23 29.13
CA ARG A 213 6.73 0.33 27.99
C ARG A 213 7.09 1.07 26.71
N ASN A 214 8.33 0.93 26.27
CA ASN A 214 8.82 1.55 25.04
C ASN A 214 9.59 0.58 24.15
N LYS A 215 9.59 -0.71 24.48
CA LYS A 215 10.27 -1.74 23.70
C LYS A 215 9.42 -2.14 22.50
N VAL A 216 10.04 -2.22 21.33
CA VAL A 216 9.44 -2.70 20.08
C VAL A 216 10.14 -3.99 19.70
N VAL A 217 9.38 -5.07 19.52
CA VAL A 217 9.94 -6.40 19.24
C VAL A 217 9.56 -6.83 17.83
N TYR A 218 10.54 -7.15 16.99
CA TYR A 218 10.28 -7.70 15.65
C TYR A 218 11.41 -8.61 15.19
N THR A 219 11.25 -9.25 14.03
CA THR A 219 12.29 -10.10 13.43
C THR A 219 13.08 -9.39 12.33
N ASP A 220 14.32 -9.79 12.09
CA ASP A 220 15.11 -9.29 10.96
C ASP A 220 14.63 -9.75 9.56
N GLN A 221 13.56 -10.56 9.52
CA GLN A 221 12.90 -11.02 8.29
C GLN A 221 11.67 -10.17 7.90
N ASN A 222 11.30 -9.19 8.71
CA ASN A 222 10.31 -8.18 8.32
C ASN A 222 10.73 -7.46 7.03
N PHE A 223 9.75 -6.91 6.31
CA PHE A 223 10.07 -6.13 5.12
C PHE A 223 11.00 -4.94 5.49
N PRO A 224 12.08 -4.66 4.73
CA PRO A 224 13.13 -3.75 5.19
C PRO A 224 12.65 -2.36 5.60
N THR A 225 11.66 -1.80 4.91
CA THR A 225 11.15 -0.46 5.24
C THR A 225 10.39 -0.43 6.56
N VAL A 226 9.77 -1.54 6.99
CA VAL A 226 9.16 -1.66 8.32
C VAL A 226 10.23 -1.46 9.38
N MET A 227 11.36 -2.18 9.28
CA MET A 227 12.47 -2.03 10.21
C MET A 227 13.01 -0.60 10.26
N TYR A 228 13.20 0.03 9.09
CA TYR A 228 13.68 1.42 9.03
C TYR A 228 12.71 2.42 9.68
N VAL A 229 11.40 2.21 9.53
CA VAL A 229 10.38 3.04 10.18
C VAL A 229 10.54 2.95 11.69
N TRP A 230 10.52 1.74 12.26
CA TRP A 230 10.62 1.54 13.71
C TRP A 230 11.95 2.03 14.29
N GLN A 231 13.08 1.75 13.62
CA GLN A 231 14.39 2.32 13.98
C GLN A 231 14.37 3.85 13.99
N GLY A 232 13.65 4.47 13.05
CA GLY A 232 13.45 5.92 13.01
C GLY A 232 12.78 6.50 14.26
N PHE A 233 12.05 5.68 15.04
CA PHE A 233 11.41 6.07 16.31
C PHE A 233 12.32 5.89 17.54
N GLU A 234 13.54 5.32 17.39
CA GLU A 234 14.52 5.30 18.49
C GLU A 234 14.85 6.70 19.01
N LYS A 235 14.89 7.69 18.09
CA LYS A 235 15.09 9.11 18.44
C LYS A 235 13.99 9.70 19.32
N LEU A 236 12.84 9.03 19.43
CA LEU A 236 11.70 9.41 20.26
C LEU A 236 11.57 8.53 21.51
N GLY A 237 12.52 7.63 21.75
CA GLY A 237 12.58 6.78 22.96
C GLY A 237 12.22 5.31 22.73
N ALA A 238 11.86 4.90 21.52
CA ALA A 238 11.61 3.49 21.24
C ALA A 238 12.87 2.66 21.45
N LYS A 239 12.75 1.49 22.09
CA LYS A 239 13.83 0.52 22.27
C LYS A 239 13.63 -0.66 21.35
N ILE A 240 14.38 -0.71 20.27
CA ILE A 240 14.23 -1.77 19.27
C ILE A 240 14.91 -3.05 19.75
N HIS A 241 14.17 -4.15 19.74
CA HIS A 241 14.67 -5.48 19.97
C HIS A 241 14.42 -6.34 18.73
N VAL A 242 15.50 -6.75 18.06
CA VAL A 242 15.45 -7.53 16.83
C VAL A 242 15.79 -8.99 17.11
N VAL A 243 14.83 -9.87 16.85
CA VAL A 243 15.02 -11.32 16.86
C VAL A 243 15.58 -11.75 15.51
N LYS A 244 16.77 -12.34 15.52
CA LYS A 244 17.46 -12.71 14.27
C LYS A 244 17.02 -14.07 13.77
N SER A 245 16.88 -14.19 12.46
CA SER A 245 16.84 -15.48 11.78
C SER A 245 18.24 -16.06 11.67
N GLU A 246 18.41 -17.33 12.02
CA GLU A 246 19.70 -18.02 11.93
C GLU A 246 19.99 -18.52 10.51
N ASP A 247 18.95 -18.95 9.79
CA ASP A 247 19.03 -19.53 8.44
C ASP A 247 18.66 -18.53 7.32
N GLY A 248 18.15 -17.35 7.69
CA GLY A 248 17.63 -16.35 6.76
C GLY A 248 16.35 -16.76 6.04
N VAL A 249 15.65 -17.78 6.55
CA VAL A 249 14.42 -18.37 6.02
C VAL A 249 13.32 -18.35 7.08
N THR A 250 13.62 -18.80 8.29
CA THR A 250 12.68 -18.98 9.41
C THR A 250 13.14 -18.22 10.64
N VAL A 251 12.23 -18.00 11.58
CA VAL A 251 12.55 -17.48 12.91
C VAL A 251 11.87 -18.41 13.90
N PRO A 252 12.59 -19.05 14.85
CA PRO A 252 11.95 -19.89 15.85
C PRO A 252 10.96 -19.04 16.66
N THR A 253 9.70 -19.46 16.68
CA THR A 253 8.60 -18.70 17.31
C THR A 253 8.94 -18.43 18.77
N GLU A 254 9.52 -19.40 19.47
CA GLU A 254 9.91 -19.35 20.88
C GLU A 254 10.85 -18.17 21.16
N ARG A 255 11.81 -17.89 20.27
CA ARG A 255 12.72 -16.75 20.42
C ARG A 255 11.98 -15.42 20.38
N LEU A 256 10.94 -15.34 19.55
CA LEU A 256 10.10 -14.16 19.47
C LEU A 256 9.20 -14.02 20.71
N LEU A 257 8.64 -15.13 21.21
CA LEU A 257 7.83 -15.12 22.44
C LEU A 257 8.65 -14.74 23.68
N GLU A 258 9.87 -15.25 23.80
CA GLU A 258 10.83 -14.89 24.87
C GLU A 258 11.19 -13.40 24.86
N ALA A 259 11.26 -12.81 23.66
CA ALA A 259 11.57 -11.40 23.50
C ALA A 259 10.40 -10.49 23.89
N ILE A 260 9.17 -10.99 23.95
CA ILE A 260 7.97 -10.22 24.33
C ILE A 260 7.80 -10.29 25.85
N ASP A 261 7.84 -9.13 26.50
CA ASP A 261 7.84 -8.96 27.96
C ASP A 261 7.02 -7.73 28.41
N GLU A 262 6.98 -7.46 29.72
CA GLU A 262 6.23 -6.36 30.32
C GLU A 262 6.76 -4.96 29.96
N GLN A 263 7.92 -4.86 29.29
CA GLN A 263 8.43 -3.60 28.74
C GLN A 263 8.01 -3.40 27.28
N THR A 264 7.49 -4.46 26.65
CA THR A 264 7.09 -4.45 25.25
C THR A 264 5.82 -3.60 25.09
N LEU A 265 5.93 -2.61 24.20
CA LEU A 265 4.84 -1.74 23.81
C LEU A 265 4.10 -2.31 22.60
N ILE A 266 4.86 -2.72 21.57
CA ILE A 266 4.29 -3.21 20.32
C ILE A 266 5.20 -4.22 19.62
N VAL A 267 4.56 -5.16 18.90
CA VAL A 267 5.17 -6.24 18.14
C VAL A 267 4.73 -6.13 16.67
N PRO A 268 5.45 -5.36 15.83
CA PRO A 268 5.18 -5.27 14.39
C PRO A 268 5.79 -6.47 13.65
N ILE A 269 4.96 -7.32 13.04
CA ILE A 269 5.40 -8.59 12.43
C ILE A 269 4.71 -8.89 11.10
N SER A 270 5.44 -9.43 10.13
CA SER A 270 4.83 -9.98 8.90
C SER A 270 4.24 -11.38 9.11
N HIS A 271 2.96 -11.59 8.82
CA HIS A 271 2.33 -12.91 8.90
C HIS A 271 3.05 -13.95 8.00
N VAL A 272 3.46 -13.53 6.81
CA VAL A 272 4.30 -14.31 5.88
C VAL A 272 5.51 -13.49 5.48
N PHE A 273 6.71 -14.06 5.60
CA PHE A 273 7.93 -13.37 5.19
C PHE A 273 8.02 -13.20 3.68
N TYR A 274 8.35 -12.00 3.23
CA TYR A 274 8.41 -11.66 1.81
C TYR A 274 9.50 -12.41 1.04
N LYS A 275 10.58 -12.80 1.72
CA LYS A 275 11.76 -13.42 1.12
C LYS A 275 11.65 -14.94 1.04
N SER A 276 11.22 -15.58 2.13
CA SER A 276 11.20 -17.03 2.28
C SER A 276 9.82 -17.66 2.17
N SER A 277 8.75 -16.86 2.22
CA SER A 277 7.37 -17.32 2.36
C SER A 277 7.09 -18.11 3.65
N TYR A 278 7.97 -18.01 4.66
CA TYR A 278 7.72 -18.61 5.96
C TYR A 278 6.49 -17.97 6.60
N LEU A 279 5.54 -18.81 6.99
CA LEU A 279 4.30 -18.43 7.68
C LEU A 279 4.56 -18.47 9.19
N GLN A 280 4.50 -17.32 9.84
CA GLN A 280 4.71 -17.22 11.29
C GLN A 280 3.46 -17.68 12.05
N ASP A 281 3.65 -18.20 13.27
CA ASP A 281 2.55 -18.49 14.19
C ASP A 281 2.02 -17.19 14.83
N ALA A 282 1.20 -16.47 14.06
CA ALA A 282 0.60 -15.23 14.50
C ALA A 282 -0.30 -15.42 15.74
N ALA A 283 -0.89 -16.60 15.93
CA ALA A 283 -1.77 -16.89 17.06
C ALA A 283 -0.96 -16.94 18.37
N ALA A 284 0.16 -17.67 18.38
CA ALA A 284 1.06 -17.72 19.53
C ALA A 284 1.63 -16.34 19.89
N ILE A 285 2.00 -15.54 18.88
CA ILE A 285 2.52 -14.19 19.08
C ILE A 285 1.46 -13.26 19.67
N CYS A 286 0.23 -13.28 19.13
CA CYS A 286 -0.88 -12.49 19.66
C CYS A 286 -1.25 -12.90 21.10
N ALA A 287 -1.24 -14.21 21.40
CA ALA A 287 -1.47 -14.71 22.75
C ALA A 287 -0.42 -14.18 23.73
N ARG A 288 0.87 -14.30 23.39
CA ARG A 288 1.96 -13.83 24.24
C ARG A 288 1.95 -12.32 24.46
N ALA A 289 1.71 -11.55 23.39
CA ALA A 289 1.60 -10.09 23.50
C ALA A 289 0.48 -9.68 24.45
N ARG A 290 -0.67 -10.36 24.37
CA ARG A 290 -1.82 -10.11 25.25
C ARG A 290 -1.53 -10.42 26.72
N GLU A 291 -0.80 -11.49 27.03
CA GLU A 291 -0.42 -11.84 28.41
C GLU A 291 0.32 -10.69 29.12
N VAL A 292 1.19 -9.98 28.39
CA VAL A 292 1.98 -8.89 28.95
C VAL A 292 1.38 -7.51 28.69
N GLY A 293 0.31 -7.41 27.90
CA GLY A 293 -0.33 -6.14 27.52
C GLY A 293 0.38 -5.37 26.40
N ALA A 294 1.15 -6.05 25.55
CA ALA A 294 1.74 -5.49 24.35
C ALA A 294 0.76 -5.53 23.18
N LEU A 295 0.86 -4.54 22.29
CA LEU A 295 0.09 -4.51 21.04
C LEU A 295 0.74 -5.36 19.96
N VAL A 296 -0.05 -5.91 19.04
CA VAL A 296 0.44 -6.54 17.81
C VAL A 296 -0.02 -5.74 16.58
N LEU A 297 0.92 -5.44 15.69
CA LEU A 297 0.64 -4.96 14.34
C LEU A 297 1.03 -6.06 13.34
N LEU A 298 0.02 -6.74 12.80
CA LEU A 298 0.22 -7.86 11.89
C LEU A 298 0.21 -7.39 10.42
N ASP A 299 1.35 -7.51 9.75
CA ASP A 299 1.50 -7.26 8.32
C ASP A 299 1.08 -8.49 7.49
N THR A 300 -0.02 -8.34 6.76
CA THR A 300 -0.65 -9.38 5.96
C THR A 300 -0.38 -9.27 4.46
N TYR A 301 0.57 -8.43 4.02
CA TYR A 301 0.82 -8.19 2.58
C TYR A 301 1.08 -9.46 1.77
N GLN A 302 1.74 -10.46 2.36
CA GLN A 302 2.07 -11.71 1.68
C GLN A 302 1.10 -12.86 2.00
N SER A 303 0.19 -12.68 2.96
CA SER A 303 -0.77 -13.70 3.39
C SER A 303 -2.20 -13.43 2.90
N LEU A 304 -2.63 -12.16 2.84
CA LEU A 304 -3.97 -11.80 2.44
C LEU A 304 -4.20 -12.12 0.96
N GLY A 305 -5.09 -13.08 0.68
CA GLY A 305 -5.37 -13.59 -0.65
C GLY A 305 -4.58 -14.84 -1.05
N THR A 306 -3.68 -15.35 -0.19
CA THR A 306 -2.91 -16.58 -0.42
C THR A 306 -3.14 -17.65 0.65
N VAL A 307 -3.38 -17.24 1.89
CA VAL A 307 -3.75 -18.12 3.00
C VAL A 307 -4.98 -17.56 3.73
N PRO A 308 -5.76 -18.39 4.43
CA PRO A 308 -6.84 -17.89 5.29
C PRO A 308 -6.30 -16.93 6.36
N VAL A 309 -6.95 -15.79 6.53
CA VAL A 309 -6.66 -14.82 7.58
C VAL A 309 -7.96 -14.51 8.29
N ASP A 310 -7.97 -14.72 9.61
CA ASP A 310 -9.10 -14.39 10.48
C ASP A 310 -8.61 -13.53 11.64
N VAL A 311 -8.77 -12.23 11.52
CA VAL A 311 -8.21 -11.27 12.50
C VAL A 311 -8.98 -11.30 13.82
N GLN A 312 -10.27 -11.66 13.78
CA GLN A 312 -11.06 -11.82 14.99
C GLN A 312 -10.64 -13.06 15.77
N ALA A 313 -10.39 -14.18 15.09
CA ALA A 313 -9.90 -15.40 15.72
C ALA A 313 -8.49 -15.22 16.32
N LEU A 314 -7.61 -14.47 15.66
CA LEU A 314 -6.29 -14.11 16.19
C LEU A 314 -6.37 -13.15 17.39
N GLY A 315 -7.46 -12.38 17.49
CA GLY A 315 -7.62 -11.29 18.46
C GLY A 315 -6.56 -10.20 18.33
N VAL A 316 -5.99 -10.04 17.13
CA VAL A 316 -4.91 -9.09 16.86
C VAL A 316 -5.38 -7.64 17.06
N ASP A 317 -4.54 -6.78 17.62
CA ASP A 317 -4.90 -5.38 17.91
C ASP A 317 -5.02 -4.54 16.62
N MET A 318 -4.05 -4.69 15.71
CA MET A 318 -3.97 -3.94 14.47
C MET A 318 -3.45 -4.82 13.34
N VAL A 319 -3.92 -4.54 12.12
CA VAL A 319 -3.51 -5.25 10.91
C VAL A 319 -3.15 -4.22 9.85
N CYS A 320 -2.03 -4.44 9.18
CA CYS A 320 -1.70 -3.76 7.94
C CYS A 320 -1.61 -4.80 6.81
N GLY A 321 -1.73 -4.36 5.57
CA GLY A 321 -1.74 -5.25 4.42
C GLY A 321 -1.77 -4.44 3.14
N GLY A 322 -2.09 -5.08 2.02
CA GLY A 322 -2.31 -4.32 0.80
C GLY A 322 -2.84 -5.17 -0.34
N SER A 323 -3.68 -4.56 -1.15
CA SER A 323 -4.28 -5.24 -2.30
C SER A 323 -3.33 -5.34 -3.50
N VAL A 324 -2.27 -4.53 -3.55
CA VAL A 324 -1.33 -4.43 -4.69
C VAL A 324 -0.63 -5.75 -5.06
N LYS A 325 -0.58 -6.74 -4.16
CA LYS A 325 0.05 -8.04 -4.41
C LYS A 325 -0.99 -9.08 -4.82
N TRP A 326 -1.31 -10.01 -3.93
CA TRP A 326 -2.10 -11.20 -4.23
C TRP A 326 -3.58 -10.89 -4.52
N LEU A 327 -4.12 -9.81 -3.95
CA LEU A 327 -5.48 -9.35 -4.27
C LEU A 327 -5.58 -8.57 -5.59
N CYS A 328 -4.47 -8.41 -6.32
CA CYS A 328 -4.45 -7.85 -7.67
C CYS A 328 -4.97 -6.40 -7.79
N GLY A 329 -4.80 -5.61 -6.73
CA GLY A 329 -4.96 -4.17 -6.72
C GLY A 329 -3.83 -3.44 -7.46
N GLY A 330 -4.03 -2.15 -7.73
CA GLY A 330 -3.01 -1.30 -8.36
C GLY A 330 -1.98 -0.73 -7.38
N PRO A 331 -0.95 -0.03 -7.88
CA PRO A 331 0.00 0.71 -7.05
C PRO A 331 -0.71 1.72 -6.14
N GLY A 332 -0.20 1.89 -4.92
CA GLY A 332 -0.80 2.81 -3.94
C GLY A 332 -2.01 2.25 -3.19
N ALA A 333 -2.24 0.94 -3.23
CA ALA A 333 -3.34 0.25 -2.57
C ALA A 333 -2.85 -0.66 -1.44
N GLY A 334 -2.40 -0.04 -0.35
CA GLY A 334 -2.18 -0.63 0.97
C GLY A 334 -3.42 -0.54 1.85
#